data_AF-A0A496RHD1-F1
#
_entry.id   AF-A0A496RHD1-F1
#
_cell.length_a   1.000
_cell.length_b   1.000
_cell.length_c   1.000
_cell.angle_alpha   90.00
_cell.angle_beta   90.00
_cell.angle_gamma   90.00
#
_symmetry.space_group_name_H-M   'P 1'
#
loop_
_entity.id
_entity.type
_entity.pdbx_description
1 polymer ?
#
loop_
_entity_poly.entity_id
_entity_poly.type
_entity_poly.pdbx_seq_one_letter_code
_entity_poly.pdbx_strand_id
1 'polypeptide(L)'
;MNKPVFKFPDAGNIKCYDKTGREIPVPDYQDELYGQNGCFVVNPMSFTKLDGKGNPLPDIATWDDGYRTVQDNNTGLIWEVKSPKEDDINFRGARYSWDDAKKYVEQLNKLKYGGFSDWRLPNKDELRSIIDYGRTNPAVDTFYFPNCEVAFYWTSVPYMMQPPFVWGIFFGLGSGIPYTPKSLQCVRAVRGGYSLDFGDPQKVMFQDNGDGTITDLRTGLMWQKEENERMDWYQALKYCKDMRLAGYSDWRLPNIKELNTILDLTYKDGWWYHKEYFPAKGLKPPLLHYFSSTPYEKTYVWVTNFCFGYDGYYASKSAKLLFRAVRNVVSPKVQKRVFIFPHTGQKKCYDYDGNIIKVPSKGERFYGQDGSVVIGTPSFTKLREGGYSVSDEAGWSDGVRMVLDNNTGLIWEIKSPNAGDFNFRGNRYNWEDAKRYVDYLNKIEYGGFSDWRLPNREELRSIADYSGVVPAIDTKYFPDTQPHFYWSKDTYAKDTSFVWGIYFAYGCAICYLNTTPYYVRAVRGGYNPAFGDTSRYAFKDNGDGTITD
;
A
#
# COMPACT_ATOMS: atom_id res chain seq x y z
N MET A 1 -20.13 18.36 13.59
CA MET A 1 -19.20 17.61 12.73
C MET A 1 -18.14 17.00 13.62
N ASN A 2 -17.96 15.68 13.60
CA ASN A 2 -16.86 15.04 14.34
C ASN A 2 -15.53 15.49 13.72
N LYS A 3 -14.62 16.03 14.54
CA LYS A 3 -13.27 16.36 14.07
C LYS A 3 -12.57 15.08 13.60
N PRO A 4 -11.80 15.11 12.51
CA PRO A 4 -10.96 13.98 12.11
C PRO A 4 -10.02 13.59 13.25
N VAL A 5 -9.84 12.29 13.47
CA VAL A 5 -9.02 11.75 14.56
C VAL A 5 -7.71 11.24 13.97
N PHE A 6 -6.60 11.55 14.65
CA PHE A 6 -5.27 11.01 14.33
C PHE A 6 -5.31 9.48 14.30
N LYS A 7 -4.72 8.91 13.26
CA LYS A 7 -4.49 7.48 13.11
C LYS A 7 -3.02 7.27 12.81
N PHE A 8 -2.38 6.39 13.57
CA PHE A 8 -0.99 6.05 13.32
C PHE A 8 -0.90 5.19 12.05
N PRO A 9 -0.15 5.59 11.01
CA PRO A 9 -0.10 4.86 9.73
C PRO A 9 0.61 3.50 9.83
N ASP A 10 0.13 2.54 9.05
CA ASP A 10 0.80 1.23 8.88
C ASP A 10 2.23 1.37 8.32
N ALA A 11 3.07 0.37 8.55
CA ALA A 11 4.39 0.28 7.93
C ALA A 11 4.35 0.05 6.40
N GLY A 12 3.21 -0.33 5.83
CA GLY A 12 3.01 -0.52 4.38
C GLY A 12 3.44 -1.89 3.86
N ASN A 13 4.21 -2.64 4.65
CA ASN A 13 4.63 -3.99 4.30
C ASN A 13 3.49 -4.99 4.46
N ILE A 14 2.79 -5.32 3.37
CA ILE A 14 1.66 -6.27 3.39
C ILE A 14 2.07 -7.74 3.19
N LYS A 15 3.38 -8.02 3.11
CA LYS A 15 3.90 -9.33 2.72
C LYS A 15 4.24 -10.19 3.93
N CYS A 16 4.13 -11.50 3.77
CA CYS A 16 4.57 -12.48 4.75
C CYS A 16 5.57 -13.45 4.11
N TYR A 17 6.47 -13.99 4.92
CA TYR A 17 7.53 -14.88 4.44
C TYR A 17 7.65 -16.13 5.32
N ASP A 18 8.00 -17.25 4.70
CA ASP A 18 8.35 -18.47 5.42
C ASP A 18 9.80 -18.46 5.94
N LYS A 19 10.18 -19.54 6.64
CA LYS A 19 11.52 -19.73 7.22
C LYS A 19 12.64 -19.78 6.17
N THR A 20 12.33 -20.07 4.91
CA THR A 20 13.28 -20.06 3.79
C THR A 20 13.37 -18.70 3.10
N GLY A 21 12.49 -17.77 3.47
CA GLY A 21 12.39 -16.44 2.89
C GLY A 21 11.54 -16.39 1.63
N ARG A 22 10.75 -17.43 1.33
CA ARG A 22 9.77 -17.39 0.25
C ARG A 22 8.56 -16.57 0.70
N GLU A 23 8.06 -15.70 -0.18
CA GLU A 23 6.81 -14.98 0.05
C GLU A 23 5.64 -15.98 0.11
N ILE A 24 4.83 -15.86 1.16
CA ILE A 24 3.67 -16.70 1.44
C ILE A 24 2.41 -15.84 1.57
N PRO A 25 1.21 -16.42 1.35
CA PRO A 25 -0.04 -15.78 1.78
C PRO A 25 0.02 -15.40 3.26
N VAL A 26 -0.84 -14.46 3.67
CA VAL A 26 -0.97 -14.09 5.09
C VAL A 26 -1.28 -15.35 5.90
N PRO A 27 -0.42 -15.75 6.85
CA PRO A 27 -0.64 -16.95 7.64
C PRO A 27 -1.93 -16.83 8.46
N ASP A 28 -2.61 -17.96 8.66
CA ASP A 28 -3.77 -18.02 9.56
C ASP A 28 -3.35 -17.85 11.02
N TYR A 29 -4.27 -17.42 11.89
CA TYR A 29 -4.00 -17.22 13.32
C TYR A 29 -3.36 -18.44 14.02
N GLN A 30 -3.69 -19.66 13.57
CA GLN A 30 -3.13 -20.89 14.14
C GLN A 30 -1.70 -21.20 13.67
N ASP A 31 -1.24 -20.58 12.59
CA ASP A 31 0.09 -20.79 12.03
C ASP A 31 1.19 -20.24 12.98
N GLU A 32 2.35 -20.89 12.98
CA GLU A 32 3.53 -20.43 13.73
C GLU A 32 4.16 -19.16 13.13
N LEU A 33 3.88 -18.89 11.86
CA LEU A 33 4.34 -17.71 11.11
C LEU A 33 3.37 -16.53 11.23
N TYR A 34 2.22 -16.70 11.90
CA TYR A 34 1.31 -15.59 12.19
C TYR A 34 1.98 -14.54 13.09
N GLY A 35 1.70 -13.28 12.80
CA GLY A 35 2.20 -12.15 13.60
C GLY A 35 3.14 -11.21 12.84
N GLN A 36 3.50 -11.54 11.60
CA GLN A 36 4.28 -10.65 10.73
C GLN A 36 3.48 -9.39 10.39
N ASN A 37 4.13 -8.33 9.92
CA ASN A 37 3.44 -7.08 9.58
C ASN A 37 2.27 -7.29 8.61
N GLY A 38 2.44 -8.14 7.59
CA GLY A 38 1.36 -8.45 6.64
C GLY A 38 0.11 -9.09 7.26
N CYS A 39 0.20 -9.65 8.49
CA CYS A 39 -0.96 -10.13 9.23
C CYS A 39 -1.83 -9.00 9.81
N PHE A 40 -1.28 -7.78 9.91
CA PHE A 40 -1.90 -6.66 10.59
C PHE A 40 -1.88 -5.43 9.68
N VAL A 41 -2.91 -5.25 8.86
CA VAL A 41 -3.10 -4.01 8.10
C VAL A 41 -3.90 -3.03 8.96
N VAL A 42 -3.19 -2.15 9.67
CA VAL A 42 -3.79 -1.18 10.61
C VAL A 42 -3.57 0.23 10.10
N ASN A 43 -4.66 0.93 9.75
CA ASN A 43 -4.60 2.27 9.15
C ASN A 43 -3.66 2.32 7.92
N PRO A 44 -4.01 1.60 6.83
CA PRO A 44 -3.18 1.60 5.63
C PRO A 44 -2.92 3.03 5.17
N MET A 45 -1.74 3.25 4.58
CA MET A 45 -1.38 4.56 4.04
C MET A 45 -2.47 5.08 3.10
N SER A 46 -2.89 6.33 3.34
CA SER A 46 -4.01 6.96 2.66
C SER A 46 -3.68 8.43 2.46
N PHE A 47 -3.73 8.88 1.22
CA PHE A 47 -3.31 10.22 0.84
C PHE A 47 -4.36 10.90 -0.03
N THR A 48 -4.37 12.23 -0.01
CA THR A 48 -5.21 13.07 -0.87
C THR A 48 -4.32 14.12 -1.53
N LYS A 49 -4.35 14.20 -2.87
CA LYS A 49 -3.64 15.27 -3.60
C LYS A 49 -4.33 16.61 -3.38
N LEU A 50 -3.55 17.67 -3.23
CA LEU A 50 -4.05 19.03 -3.05
C LEU A 50 -3.41 20.02 -4.04
N ASP A 51 -4.21 21.00 -4.46
CA ASP A 51 -3.77 22.05 -5.37
C ASP A 51 -2.87 23.12 -4.69
N GLY A 52 -2.46 24.13 -5.47
CA GLY A 52 -1.68 25.27 -4.98
C GLY A 52 -2.38 26.17 -3.97
N LYS A 53 -3.62 25.88 -3.58
CA LYS A 53 -4.40 26.58 -2.55
C LYS A 53 -4.84 25.65 -1.42
N GLY A 54 -4.42 24.38 -1.45
CA GLY A 54 -4.78 23.37 -0.45
C GLY A 54 -6.15 22.71 -0.67
N ASN A 55 -6.78 22.86 -1.84
CA ASN A 55 -8.04 22.19 -2.14
C ASN A 55 -7.78 20.76 -2.64
N PRO A 56 -8.63 19.77 -2.27
CA PRO A 56 -8.54 18.42 -2.79
C PRO A 56 -8.59 18.37 -4.32
N LEU A 57 -7.69 17.56 -4.88
CA LEU A 57 -7.64 17.21 -6.30
C LEU A 57 -7.97 15.71 -6.46
N PRO A 58 -8.49 15.31 -7.62
CA PRO A 58 -8.58 13.90 -7.96
C PRO A 58 -7.20 13.22 -7.88
N ASP A 59 -7.15 11.95 -7.51
CA ASP A 59 -5.90 11.17 -7.35
C ASP A 59 -4.98 11.19 -8.57
N ILE A 60 -5.55 11.50 -9.72
CA ILE A 60 -4.88 11.53 -11.01
C ILE A 60 -4.21 12.87 -11.34
N ALA A 61 -4.41 13.89 -10.51
CA ALA A 61 -3.86 15.21 -10.78
C ALA A 61 -2.33 15.17 -10.82
N THR A 62 -1.79 15.87 -11.81
CA THR A 62 -0.36 15.99 -12.11
C THR A 62 0.18 17.32 -11.62
N TRP A 63 1.49 17.49 -11.72
CA TRP A 63 2.12 18.79 -11.47
C TRP A 63 1.49 19.94 -12.28
N ASP A 64 1.10 19.68 -13.53
CA ASP A 64 0.54 20.72 -14.41
C ASP A 64 -0.94 21.02 -14.11
N ASP A 65 -1.66 20.11 -13.44
CA ASP A 65 -3.03 20.35 -12.94
C ASP A 65 -3.06 21.17 -11.64
N GLY A 66 -1.92 21.70 -11.22
CA GLY A 66 -1.79 22.49 -10.01
C GLY A 66 -1.52 21.68 -8.75
N TYR A 67 -1.23 20.38 -8.85
CA TYR A 67 -0.83 19.53 -7.72
C TYR A 67 0.45 20.06 -7.06
N ARG A 68 0.39 20.41 -5.77
CA ARG A 68 1.53 20.99 -5.03
C ARG A 68 1.78 20.35 -3.68
N THR A 69 0.75 19.81 -3.04
CA THR A 69 0.88 19.25 -1.69
C THR A 69 0.04 17.99 -1.54
N VAL A 70 0.46 17.04 -0.71
CA VAL A 70 -0.33 15.83 -0.40
C VAL A 70 -0.72 15.83 1.07
N GLN A 71 -1.99 15.59 1.36
CA GLN A 71 -2.45 15.33 2.71
C GLN A 71 -2.33 13.85 3.00
N ASP A 72 -1.74 13.50 4.15
CA ASP A 72 -1.90 12.19 4.77
C ASP A 72 -3.21 12.16 5.55
N ASN A 73 -4.14 11.31 5.11
CA ASN A 73 -5.48 11.22 5.69
C ASN A 73 -5.49 10.56 7.08
N ASN A 74 -4.41 9.85 7.45
CA ASN A 74 -4.27 9.22 8.77
C ASN A 74 -3.74 10.22 9.80
N THR A 75 -2.66 10.92 9.48
CA THR A 75 -2.01 11.85 10.41
C THR A 75 -2.59 13.28 10.35
N GLY A 76 -3.22 13.65 9.23
CA GLY A 76 -3.65 15.01 8.93
C GLY A 76 -2.50 15.93 8.53
N LEU A 77 -1.28 15.40 8.39
CA LEU A 77 -0.12 16.16 7.91
C LEU A 77 -0.28 16.48 6.44
N ILE A 78 0.17 17.66 6.03
CA ILE A 78 0.27 18.04 4.63
C ILE A 78 1.75 18.15 4.27
N TRP A 79 2.12 17.47 3.20
CA TRP A 79 3.48 17.33 2.73
C TRP A 79 3.69 18.11 1.44
N GLU A 80 4.84 18.76 1.35
CA GLU A 80 5.34 19.36 0.13
C GLU A 80 5.54 18.28 -0.95
N VAL A 81 5.17 18.57 -2.21
CA VAL A 81 5.48 17.74 -3.38
C VAL A 81 6.66 18.35 -4.12
N LYS A 82 7.63 17.54 -4.57
CA LYS A 82 8.83 18.07 -5.24
C LYS A 82 8.56 18.35 -6.72
N SER A 83 9.07 19.49 -7.19
CA SER A 83 8.94 19.89 -8.59
C SER A 83 9.88 19.10 -9.51
N PRO A 84 9.45 18.72 -10.72
CA PRO A 84 10.35 18.23 -11.75
C PRO A 84 11.11 19.35 -12.49
N LYS A 85 10.78 20.64 -12.29
CA LYS A 85 11.34 21.78 -13.01
C LYS A 85 12.50 22.40 -12.23
N GLU A 86 13.65 22.60 -12.87
CA GLU A 86 14.89 23.03 -12.21
C GLU A 86 14.80 24.44 -11.61
N ASP A 87 14.06 25.34 -12.26
CA ASP A 87 13.87 26.72 -11.83
C ASP A 87 12.87 26.87 -10.66
N ASP A 88 12.13 25.81 -10.32
CA ASP A 88 11.18 25.87 -9.21
C ASP A 88 11.94 25.81 -7.88
N ILE A 89 11.52 26.66 -6.93
CA ILE A 89 12.14 26.73 -5.59
C ILE A 89 12.22 25.35 -4.90
N ASN A 90 11.24 24.49 -5.17
CA ASN A 90 11.10 23.16 -4.61
C ASN A 90 11.55 22.05 -5.58
N PHE A 91 12.51 22.32 -6.46
CA PHE A 91 13.07 21.34 -7.39
C PHE A 91 13.54 20.05 -6.67
N ARG A 92 13.22 18.89 -7.27
CA ARG A 92 13.58 17.56 -6.73
C ARG A 92 15.09 17.36 -6.56
N GLY A 93 15.89 17.91 -7.46
CA GLY A 93 17.35 17.77 -7.47
C GLY A 93 18.06 18.65 -6.45
N ALA A 94 17.36 19.60 -5.83
CA ALA A 94 17.96 20.50 -4.85
C ALA A 94 18.45 19.73 -3.61
N ARG A 95 19.61 20.16 -3.08
CA ARG A 95 20.23 19.60 -1.87
C ARG A 95 20.67 20.75 -0.98
N TYR A 96 20.53 20.58 0.33
CA TYR A 96 20.73 21.64 1.31
C TYR A 96 21.60 21.15 2.45
N SER A 97 22.46 22.03 2.97
CA SER A 97 22.96 21.90 4.34
C SER A 97 21.77 21.97 5.32
N TRP A 98 21.93 21.52 6.57
CA TRP A 98 20.82 21.56 7.52
C TRP A 98 20.37 23.00 7.84
N ASP A 99 21.28 23.97 7.85
CA ASP A 99 20.92 25.38 8.05
C ASP A 99 20.27 26.00 6.81
N ASP A 100 20.71 25.62 5.61
CA ASP A 100 20.07 26.07 4.36
C ASP A 100 18.69 25.42 4.17
N ALA A 101 18.47 24.22 4.70
CA ALA A 101 17.17 23.56 4.74
C ALA A 101 16.15 24.38 5.57
N LYS A 102 16.58 25.00 6.68
CA LYS A 102 15.72 25.90 7.47
C LYS A 102 15.36 27.15 6.67
N LYS A 103 16.35 27.78 6.01
CA LYS A 103 16.13 28.95 5.14
C LYS A 103 15.20 28.62 3.96
N TYR A 104 15.34 27.44 3.37
CA TYR A 104 14.46 26.95 2.32
C TYR A 104 12.99 26.90 2.81
N VAL A 105 12.76 26.35 4.00
CA VAL A 105 11.42 26.32 4.58
C VAL A 105 10.87 27.73 4.90
N GLU A 106 11.71 28.64 5.39
CA GLU A 106 11.33 30.06 5.55
C GLU A 106 10.90 30.70 4.22
N GLN A 107 11.57 30.35 3.12
CA GLN A 107 11.18 30.83 1.79
C GLN A 107 9.84 30.24 1.32
N LEU A 108 9.58 28.94 1.54
CA LEU A 108 8.27 28.34 1.27
C LEU A 108 7.15 29.09 2.02
N ASN A 109 7.40 29.44 3.28
CA ASN A 109 6.46 30.20 4.10
C ASN A 109 6.20 31.61 3.56
N LYS A 110 7.26 32.31 3.16
CA LYS A 110 7.16 33.64 2.55
C LYS A 110 6.37 33.62 1.25
N LEU A 111 6.55 32.58 0.44
CA LEU A 111 5.85 32.39 -0.84
C LEU A 111 4.42 31.87 -0.70
N LYS A 112 4.00 31.51 0.52
CA LYS A 112 2.72 30.82 0.77
C LYS A 112 2.56 29.57 -0.10
N TYR A 113 3.62 28.76 -0.22
CA TYR A 113 3.63 27.60 -1.10
C TYR A 113 2.44 26.68 -0.79
N GLY A 114 1.68 26.29 -1.81
CA GLY A 114 0.46 25.46 -1.62
C GLY A 114 -0.69 26.17 -0.90
N GLY A 115 -0.66 27.51 -0.78
CA GLY A 115 -1.64 28.29 -0.03
C GLY A 115 -1.30 28.45 1.45
N PHE A 116 -0.09 28.05 1.85
CA PHE A 116 0.27 27.75 3.23
C PHE A 116 1.56 28.43 3.68
N SER A 117 1.63 28.90 4.93
CA SER A 117 2.76 29.69 5.45
C SER A 117 3.29 29.26 6.83
N ASP A 118 3.07 28.00 7.21
CA ASP A 118 3.50 27.37 8.48
C ASP A 118 4.28 26.06 8.25
N TRP A 119 4.91 25.92 7.08
CA TRP A 119 5.83 24.85 6.74
C TRP A 119 6.98 24.77 7.74
N ARG A 120 7.39 23.54 8.05
CA ARG A 120 8.53 23.20 8.91
C ARG A 120 9.30 22.01 8.36
N LEU A 121 10.54 21.83 8.82
CA LEU A 121 11.24 20.57 8.66
C LEU A 121 10.52 19.47 9.48
N PRO A 122 10.32 18.28 8.92
CA PRO A 122 9.64 17.19 9.62
C PRO A 122 10.49 16.69 10.78
N ASN A 123 9.87 16.30 11.89
CA ASN A 123 10.55 15.46 12.86
C ASN A 123 10.75 14.03 12.31
N LYS A 124 11.45 13.19 13.07
CA LYS A 124 11.82 11.83 12.64
C LYS A 124 10.61 10.93 12.38
N ASP A 125 9.58 11.00 13.22
CA ASP A 125 8.41 10.13 13.11
C ASP A 125 7.40 10.65 12.08
N GLU A 126 7.28 11.97 11.93
CA GLU A 126 6.58 12.57 10.79
C GLU A 126 7.17 12.06 9.48
N LEU A 127 8.49 12.16 9.30
CA LEU A 127 9.09 11.76 8.04
C LEU A 127 8.98 10.24 7.80
N ARG A 128 9.07 9.42 8.85
CA ARG A 128 8.81 7.98 8.76
C ARG A 128 7.35 7.65 8.47
N SER A 129 6.40 8.48 8.86
CA SER A 129 4.96 8.19 8.68
C SER A 129 4.58 7.93 7.22
N ILE A 130 5.29 8.55 6.27
CA ILE A 130 5.09 8.40 4.81
C ILE A 130 5.96 7.31 4.16
N ILE A 131 6.85 6.68 4.91
CA ILE A 131 7.70 5.59 4.39
C ILE A 131 6.87 4.32 4.22
N ASP A 132 7.02 3.67 3.06
CA ASP A 132 6.44 2.35 2.77
C ASP A 132 7.53 1.28 2.81
N TYR A 133 7.57 0.52 3.90
CA TYR A 133 8.55 -0.57 4.11
C TYR A 133 8.23 -1.82 3.26
N GLY A 134 7.16 -1.80 2.47
CA GLY A 134 6.91 -2.75 1.38
C GLY A 134 7.57 -2.35 0.05
N ARG A 135 8.14 -1.15 -0.05
CA ARG A 135 8.76 -0.60 -1.26
C ARG A 135 10.23 -0.26 -1.03
N THR A 136 11.00 -0.20 -2.11
CA THR A 136 12.40 0.23 -2.10
C THR A 136 12.68 1.11 -3.31
N ASN A 137 13.60 2.07 -3.15
CA ASN A 137 14.13 2.92 -4.22
C ASN A 137 13.09 3.61 -5.14
N PRO A 138 12.23 4.51 -4.61
CA PRO A 138 12.16 4.95 -3.22
C PRO A 138 11.10 4.20 -2.39
N ALA A 139 11.32 4.12 -1.08
CA ALA A 139 10.44 3.55 -0.06
C ALA A 139 9.29 4.51 0.32
N VAL A 140 8.57 5.04 -0.67
CA VAL A 140 7.34 5.84 -0.50
C VAL A 140 6.34 5.50 -1.60
N ASP A 141 5.08 5.91 -1.46
CA ASP A 141 4.13 5.81 -2.55
C ASP A 141 4.36 6.91 -3.60
N THR A 142 5.11 6.60 -4.66
CA THR A 142 5.49 7.56 -5.71
C THR A 142 4.31 8.10 -6.52
N PHE A 143 3.14 7.47 -6.44
CA PHE A 143 1.91 8.01 -7.03
C PHE A 143 1.45 9.29 -6.31
N TYR A 144 1.59 9.32 -4.99
CA TYR A 144 1.30 10.49 -4.15
C TYR A 144 2.55 11.33 -3.87
N PHE A 145 3.74 10.75 -3.86
CA PHE A 145 5.00 11.45 -3.66
C PHE A 145 5.89 11.34 -4.90
N PRO A 146 5.50 11.95 -6.04
CA PRO A 146 6.31 11.92 -7.24
C PRO A 146 7.62 12.67 -7.03
N ASN A 147 8.59 12.41 -7.91
CA ASN A 147 9.90 13.05 -7.89
C ASN A 147 10.64 12.89 -6.55
N CYS A 148 10.40 11.78 -5.85
CA CYS A 148 11.18 11.40 -4.67
C CYS A 148 12.55 10.88 -5.09
N GLU A 149 13.59 11.63 -4.75
CA GLU A 149 14.97 11.19 -4.89
C GLU A 149 15.27 10.03 -3.91
N VAL A 150 16.04 9.04 -4.36
CA VAL A 150 16.59 7.96 -3.52
C VAL A 150 17.80 8.51 -2.75
N ALA A 151 17.52 9.29 -1.71
CA ALA A 151 18.53 10.02 -0.93
C ALA A 151 18.12 10.13 0.55
N PHE A 152 18.99 10.74 1.37
CA PHE A 152 18.61 11.12 2.72
C PHE A 152 17.84 12.43 2.71
N TYR A 153 16.84 12.50 3.58
CA TYR A 153 16.02 13.68 3.79
C TYR A 153 16.21 14.18 5.21
N TRP A 154 16.48 15.48 5.34
CA TRP A 154 16.69 16.09 6.64
C TRP A 154 15.45 16.02 7.52
N THR A 155 15.67 15.74 8.81
CA THR A 155 14.69 16.00 9.86
C THR A 155 15.02 17.29 10.61
N SER A 156 14.12 17.74 11.47
CA SER A 156 14.35 18.82 12.43
C SER A 156 15.11 18.37 13.69
N VAL A 157 15.47 17.08 13.82
CA VAL A 157 15.95 16.49 15.07
C VAL A 157 17.48 16.38 15.09
N PRO A 158 18.18 17.09 15.99
CA PRO A 158 19.62 16.88 16.22
C PRO A 158 19.91 15.49 16.79
N TYR A 159 21.11 14.97 16.52
CA TYR A 159 21.60 13.74 17.13
C TYR A 159 22.36 14.06 18.42
N MET A 160 21.65 14.03 19.54
CA MET A 160 22.14 14.47 20.85
C MET A 160 23.33 13.67 21.39
N MET A 161 23.51 12.41 20.97
CA MET A 161 24.64 11.59 21.40
C MET A 161 25.97 12.05 20.81
N GLN A 162 25.96 12.66 19.61
CA GLN A 162 27.17 13.18 18.97
C GLN A 162 26.88 14.48 18.23
N PRO A 163 26.77 15.62 18.95
CA PRO A 163 26.71 16.93 18.31
C PRO A 163 27.97 17.17 17.44
N PRO A 164 27.86 17.85 16.28
CA PRO A 164 26.68 18.57 15.79
C PRO A 164 25.83 17.77 14.79
N PHE A 165 25.90 16.43 14.77
CA PHE A 165 25.18 15.63 13.77
C PHE A 165 23.65 15.78 13.88
N VAL A 166 22.95 15.54 12.78
CA VAL A 166 21.49 15.70 12.65
C VAL A 166 20.89 14.48 11.97
N TRP A 167 19.73 14.03 12.43
CA TRP A 167 19.05 12.88 11.83
C TRP A 167 18.55 13.15 10.41
N GLY A 168 18.79 12.21 9.51
CA GLY A 168 18.12 12.10 8.23
C GLY A 168 17.48 10.73 8.06
N ILE A 169 16.43 10.64 7.23
CA ILE A 169 15.79 9.38 6.85
C ILE A 169 16.18 9.05 5.40
N PHE A 170 16.68 7.84 5.16
CA PHE A 170 17.01 7.36 3.82
C PHE A 170 15.75 6.94 3.08
N PHE A 171 15.37 7.64 2.01
CA PHE A 171 14.19 7.30 1.23
C PHE A 171 14.38 6.09 0.31
N GLY A 172 15.57 5.49 0.23
CA GLY A 172 15.71 4.22 -0.47
C GLY A 172 15.04 3.06 0.27
N LEU A 173 15.07 3.08 1.60
CA LEU A 173 14.66 1.93 2.43
C LEU A 173 13.91 2.31 3.72
N GLY A 174 14.04 3.55 4.21
CA GLY A 174 13.37 4.04 5.43
C GLY A 174 14.25 4.15 6.69
N SER A 175 15.55 3.85 6.61
CA SER A 175 16.45 3.85 7.78
C SER A 175 16.86 5.26 8.22
N GLY A 176 16.89 5.50 9.54
CA GLY A 176 17.39 6.76 10.11
C GLY A 176 18.89 6.72 10.40
N ILE A 177 19.64 7.69 9.85
CA ILE A 177 21.10 7.82 10.05
C ILE A 177 21.43 9.32 10.24
N PRO A 178 22.30 9.68 11.20
CA PRO A 178 22.68 11.06 11.41
C PRO A 178 23.85 11.47 10.49
N TYR A 179 23.81 12.70 10.01
CA TYR A 179 24.83 13.29 9.14
C TYR A 179 25.36 14.60 9.72
N THR A 180 26.56 15.00 9.31
CA THR A 180 27.07 16.33 9.65
C THR A 180 26.14 17.38 9.04
N PRO A 181 25.81 18.48 9.75
CA PRO A 181 24.85 19.49 9.27
C PRO A 181 25.35 20.22 8.03
N LYS A 182 26.64 20.07 7.66
CA LYS A 182 27.23 20.60 6.42
C LYS A 182 27.00 19.68 5.21
N SER A 183 26.57 18.44 5.39
CA SER A 183 26.24 17.54 4.28
C SER A 183 25.07 18.08 3.48
N LEU A 184 25.10 17.89 2.16
CA LEU A 184 24.01 18.28 1.28
C LEU A 184 23.01 17.13 1.18
N GLN A 185 21.81 17.30 1.72
CA GLN A 185 20.73 16.31 1.70
C GLN A 185 19.43 16.89 1.16
N CYS A 186 18.47 16.01 0.83
CA CYS A 186 17.14 16.44 0.39
C CYS A 186 16.32 17.03 1.53
N VAL A 187 15.29 17.80 1.17
CA VAL A 187 14.30 18.34 2.11
C VAL A 187 12.91 18.10 1.52
N ARG A 188 11.98 17.69 2.39
CA ARG A 188 10.55 17.68 2.13
C ARG A 188 9.86 18.33 3.32
N ALA A 189 9.33 19.52 3.13
CA ALA A 189 8.65 20.25 4.19
C ALA A 189 7.29 19.62 4.51
N VAL A 190 6.84 19.83 5.74
CA VAL A 190 5.56 19.35 6.25
C VAL A 190 4.86 20.44 7.07
N ARG A 191 3.53 20.40 7.13
CA ARG A 191 2.69 21.27 7.98
C ARG A 191 1.47 20.52 8.54
N GLY A 192 0.75 21.17 9.45
CA GLY A 192 -0.55 20.67 9.94
C GLY A 192 -0.43 19.44 10.84
N GLY A 193 -1.39 18.52 10.72
CA GLY A 193 -1.54 17.36 11.59
C GLY A 193 -2.78 17.43 12.48
N TYR A 194 -3.44 16.29 12.68
CA TYR A 194 -4.52 16.14 13.67
C TYR A 194 -3.98 16.11 15.11
N SER A 195 -2.68 15.80 15.28
CA SER A 195 -1.95 15.91 16.54
C SER A 195 -0.68 16.72 16.30
N LEU A 196 -0.57 17.88 16.97
CA LEU A 196 0.62 18.74 16.92
C LEU A 196 1.80 18.15 17.70
N ASP A 197 1.55 17.14 18.52
CA ASP A 197 2.55 16.47 19.37
C ASP A 197 3.08 15.18 18.73
N PHE A 198 2.62 14.85 17.50
CA PHE A 198 3.06 13.67 16.78
C PHE A 198 4.55 13.73 16.46
N GLY A 199 5.31 12.76 16.99
CA GLY A 199 6.76 12.69 16.81
C GLY A 199 7.57 13.71 17.60
N ASP A 200 6.95 14.47 18.50
CA ASP A 200 7.65 15.32 19.46
C ASP A 200 8.18 14.44 20.62
N PRO A 201 9.50 14.28 20.78
CA PRO A 201 10.09 13.47 21.84
C PRO A 201 9.95 14.10 23.22
N GLN A 202 9.62 15.40 23.33
CA GLN A 202 9.45 16.09 24.62
C GLN A 202 8.00 16.05 25.12
N LYS A 203 7.05 15.65 24.27
CA LYS A 203 5.61 15.61 24.57
C LYS A 203 5.05 14.20 24.49
N VAL A 204 5.69 13.31 25.23
CA VAL A 204 5.27 11.92 25.32
C VAL A 204 4.09 11.80 26.26
N MET A 205 3.05 11.09 25.84
CA MET A 205 1.80 10.92 26.58
C MET A 205 1.61 9.46 26.99
N PHE A 206 2.60 8.91 27.71
CA PHE A 206 2.51 7.56 28.27
C PHE A 206 1.76 7.57 29.61
N GLN A 207 0.88 6.59 29.78
CA GLN A 207 0.16 6.34 31.01
C GLN A 207 0.47 4.91 31.47
N ASP A 208 1.04 4.77 32.66
CA ASP A 208 1.15 3.48 33.33
C ASP A 208 -0.21 3.07 33.90
N ASN A 209 -0.71 1.92 33.46
CA ASN A 209 -2.03 1.41 33.86
C ASN A 209 -1.96 0.65 35.20
N GLY A 210 -0.77 0.38 35.74
CA GLY A 210 -0.59 -0.32 37.01
C GLY A 210 -0.83 -1.83 36.96
N ASP A 211 -1.03 -2.39 35.76
CA ASP A 211 -1.36 -3.80 35.50
C ASP A 211 -0.29 -4.52 34.65
N GLY A 212 0.89 -3.91 34.52
CA GLY A 212 1.97 -4.39 33.65
C GLY A 212 1.91 -3.86 32.22
N THR A 213 1.05 -2.87 31.94
CA THR A 213 0.93 -2.23 30.62
C THR A 213 1.11 -0.70 30.68
N ILE A 214 1.58 -0.13 29.57
CA ILE A 214 1.73 1.32 29.34
C ILE A 214 0.87 1.72 28.13
N THR A 215 -0.05 2.65 28.31
CA THR A 215 -0.83 3.23 27.20
C THR A 215 -0.12 4.43 26.62
N ASP A 216 0.10 4.45 25.31
CA ASP A 216 0.45 5.64 24.55
C ASP A 216 -0.83 6.36 24.09
N LEU A 217 -1.19 7.42 24.80
CA LEU A 217 -2.40 8.20 24.52
C LEU A 217 -2.31 8.98 23.20
N ARG A 218 -1.11 9.14 22.63
CA ARG A 218 -0.91 9.84 21.34
C ARG A 218 -1.19 8.92 20.17
N THR A 219 -0.70 7.68 20.22
CA THR A 219 -0.83 6.71 19.12
C THR A 219 -2.03 5.79 19.26
N GLY A 220 -2.60 5.69 20.46
CA GLY A 220 -3.65 4.72 20.78
C GLY A 220 -3.12 3.28 20.88
N LEU A 221 -1.81 3.13 21.08
CA LEU A 221 -1.14 1.85 21.32
C LEU A 221 -1.06 1.58 22.82
N MET A 222 -1.10 0.30 23.20
CA MET A 222 -0.81 -0.15 24.54
C MET A 222 0.33 -1.16 24.48
N TRP A 223 1.32 -0.95 25.31
CA TRP A 223 2.60 -1.65 25.33
C TRP A 223 2.69 -2.53 26.57
N GLN A 224 3.29 -3.70 26.43
CA GLN A 224 3.80 -4.45 27.57
C GLN A 224 4.84 -3.58 28.28
N LYS A 225 4.83 -3.54 29.61
CA LYS A 225 5.76 -2.72 30.42
C LYS A 225 7.12 -3.39 30.66
N GLU A 226 7.12 -4.67 31.02
CA GLU A 226 8.35 -5.40 31.41
C GLU A 226 9.12 -5.94 30.19
N GLU A 227 10.40 -6.26 30.38
CA GLU A 227 11.25 -6.83 29.33
C GLU A 227 10.98 -8.31 29.09
N ASN A 228 11.16 -8.76 27.85
CA ASN A 228 11.14 -10.18 27.50
C ASN A 228 12.55 -10.75 27.38
N GLU A 229 12.65 -12.08 27.52
CA GLU A 229 13.88 -12.80 27.21
C GLU A 229 14.24 -12.69 25.73
N ARG A 230 15.53 -12.73 25.43
CA ARG A 230 16.01 -12.71 24.05
C ARG A 230 15.64 -14.02 23.36
N MET A 231 14.95 -13.93 22.24
CA MET A 231 14.57 -15.10 21.44
C MET A 231 14.71 -14.79 19.95
N ASP A 232 14.54 -15.80 19.09
CA ASP A 232 14.53 -15.53 17.65
C ASP A 232 13.21 -14.89 17.21
N TRP A 233 13.18 -14.37 15.98
CA TRP A 233 12.06 -13.59 15.50
C TRP A 233 10.75 -14.39 15.46
N TYR A 234 10.79 -15.65 15.01
CA TYR A 234 9.59 -16.50 14.95
C TYR A 234 9.08 -16.86 16.35
N GLN A 235 10.00 -17.12 17.29
CA GLN A 235 9.65 -17.29 18.70
C GLN A 235 9.00 -16.04 19.28
N ALA A 236 9.49 -14.84 18.96
CA ALA A 236 8.93 -13.57 19.43
C ALA A 236 7.51 -13.32 18.89
N LEU A 237 7.25 -13.63 17.61
CA LEU A 237 5.91 -13.55 17.02
C LEU A 237 4.94 -14.45 17.78
N LYS A 238 5.32 -15.72 17.97
CA LYS A 238 4.51 -16.70 18.70
C LYS A 238 4.29 -16.29 20.15
N TYR A 239 5.33 -15.82 20.84
CA TYR A 239 5.24 -15.36 22.21
C TYR A 239 4.21 -14.23 22.36
N CYS A 240 4.24 -13.23 21.48
CA CYS A 240 3.27 -12.14 21.52
C CYS A 240 1.84 -12.66 21.25
N LYS A 241 1.66 -13.55 20.26
CA LYS A 241 0.36 -14.16 19.93
C LYS A 241 -0.27 -14.91 21.12
N ASP A 242 0.55 -15.66 21.84
CA ASP A 242 0.12 -16.51 22.94
C ASP A 242 0.02 -15.72 24.27
N MET A 243 0.51 -14.48 24.31
CA MET A 243 0.53 -13.65 25.51
C MET A 243 -0.88 -13.37 26.05
N ARG A 244 -1.00 -13.48 27.37
CA ARG A 244 -2.16 -13.03 28.14
C ARG A 244 -1.66 -12.07 29.22
N LEU A 245 -1.96 -10.79 29.06
CA LEU A 245 -1.49 -9.73 29.96
C LEU A 245 -2.59 -8.69 30.14
N ALA A 246 -2.82 -8.25 31.39
CA ALA A 246 -3.85 -7.27 31.76
C ALA A 246 -5.28 -7.62 31.25
N GLY A 247 -5.60 -8.92 31.18
CA GLY A 247 -6.90 -9.40 30.67
C GLY A 247 -7.03 -9.42 29.14
N TYR A 248 -5.95 -9.12 28.41
CA TYR A 248 -5.95 -9.04 26.94
C TYR A 248 -5.19 -10.20 26.27
N SER A 249 -5.60 -10.54 25.05
CA SER A 249 -5.11 -11.70 24.28
C SER A 249 -4.75 -11.40 22.82
N ASP A 250 -4.81 -10.14 22.41
CA ASP A 250 -4.57 -9.63 21.05
C ASP A 250 -3.20 -8.93 20.93
N TRP A 251 -2.26 -9.35 21.77
CA TRP A 251 -0.89 -8.88 21.75
C TRP A 251 -0.16 -9.34 20.49
N ARG A 252 0.70 -8.47 19.96
CA ARG A 252 1.51 -8.73 18.77
C ARG A 252 2.86 -8.02 18.87
N LEU A 253 3.78 -8.41 17.99
CA LEU A 253 5.01 -7.66 17.81
C LEU A 253 4.69 -6.32 17.07
N PRO A 254 5.25 -5.18 17.50
CA PRO A 254 5.04 -3.89 16.85
C PRO A 254 5.67 -3.87 15.46
N ASN A 255 5.05 -3.18 14.52
CA ASN A 255 5.74 -2.85 13.28
C ASN A 255 6.84 -1.82 13.52
N ILE A 256 7.72 -1.61 12.53
CA ILE A 256 8.89 -0.73 12.72
C ILE A 256 8.51 0.72 12.99
N LYS A 257 7.39 1.22 12.45
CA LYS A 257 6.90 2.58 12.76
C LYS A 257 6.47 2.65 14.21
N GLU A 258 5.66 1.69 14.67
CA GLU A 258 5.18 1.61 16.05
C GLU A 258 6.34 1.49 17.04
N LEU A 259 7.31 0.61 16.78
CA LEU A 259 8.47 0.40 17.64
C LEU A 259 9.31 1.68 17.81
N ASN A 260 9.39 2.52 16.76
CA ASN A 260 10.09 3.79 16.83
C ASN A 260 9.36 4.84 17.68
N THR A 261 8.06 4.70 17.96
CA THR A 261 7.29 5.70 18.74
C THR A 261 7.66 5.75 20.22
N ILE A 262 8.32 4.69 20.73
CA ILE A 262 8.82 4.61 22.12
C ILE A 262 10.31 4.96 22.23
N LEU A 263 10.90 5.50 21.16
CA LEU A 263 12.28 5.96 21.12
C LEU A 263 12.39 7.37 21.72
N ASP A 264 13.11 7.51 22.82
CA ASP A 264 13.40 8.83 23.42
C ASP A 264 14.55 9.50 22.67
N LEU A 265 14.25 10.58 21.94
CA LEU A 265 15.25 11.28 21.15
C LEU A 265 16.15 12.28 21.91
N THR A 266 15.99 12.39 23.24
CA THR A 266 16.75 13.35 24.05
C THR A 266 18.12 12.84 24.49
N TYR A 267 18.39 11.53 24.38
CA TYR A 267 19.57 10.82 24.88
C TYR A 267 19.95 11.17 26.33
N LYS A 268 19.64 10.25 27.24
CA LYS A 268 19.94 10.43 28.66
C LYS A 268 20.60 9.18 29.24
N ASP A 269 21.68 9.36 29.99
CA ASP A 269 22.39 8.31 30.74
C ASP A 269 22.81 7.08 29.92
N GLY A 270 23.05 7.24 28.61
CA GLY A 270 23.40 6.14 27.69
C GLY A 270 22.22 5.45 27.00
N TRP A 271 21.03 6.05 27.05
CA TRP A 271 19.78 5.47 26.54
C TRP A 271 18.98 6.44 25.68
N TRP A 272 18.35 5.90 24.64
CA TRP A 272 17.27 6.53 23.87
C TRP A 272 15.93 5.88 24.23
N TYR A 273 15.72 5.59 25.52
CA TYR A 273 14.61 4.78 26.05
C TYR A 273 13.91 5.51 27.20
N HIS A 274 12.58 5.54 27.19
CA HIS A 274 11.76 6.13 28.26
C HIS A 274 11.76 5.25 29.51
N LYS A 275 12.86 5.26 30.28
CA LYS A 275 13.09 4.35 31.41
C LYS A 275 12.10 4.49 32.55
N GLU A 276 11.47 5.64 32.66
CA GLU A 276 10.41 5.93 33.61
C GLU A 276 9.13 5.10 33.35
N TYR A 277 8.87 4.72 32.08
CA TYR A 277 7.76 3.87 31.69
C TYR A 277 8.20 2.43 31.36
N PHE A 278 9.37 2.27 30.74
CA PHE A 278 9.95 1.00 30.33
C PHE A 278 11.25 0.73 31.10
N PRO A 279 11.20 0.00 32.22
CA PRO A 279 12.26 0.03 33.23
C PRO A 279 13.59 -0.62 32.81
N ALA A 280 13.60 -1.42 31.72
CA ALA A 280 14.81 -2.08 31.20
C ALA A 280 15.61 -2.85 32.28
N LYS A 281 14.90 -3.55 33.18
CA LYS A 281 15.52 -4.22 34.35
C LYS A 281 16.58 -5.22 33.91
N GLY A 282 17.79 -5.08 34.44
CA GLY A 282 18.91 -5.98 34.15
C GLY A 282 19.59 -5.77 32.78
N LEU A 283 19.09 -4.86 31.94
CA LEU A 283 19.71 -4.53 30.66
C LEU A 283 20.86 -3.54 30.85
N LYS A 284 21.94 -3.73 30.09
CA LYS A 284 23.09 -2.83 30.02
C LYS A 284 23.43 -2.50 28.55
N PRO A 285 23.78 -1.24 28.22
CA PRO A 285 24.28 -0.87 26.90
C PRO A 285 25.54 -1.69 26.50
N PRO A 286 25.89 -1.81 25.20
CA PRO A 286 25.38 -1.02 24.07
C PRO A 286 24.44 -1.77 23.09
N LEU A 287 24.12 -3.05 23.32
CA LEU A 287 23.44 -3.90 22.33
C LEU A 287 21.97 -4.17 22.66
N LEU A 288 21.16 -3.12 22.52
CA LEU A 288 19.72 -3.14 22.78
C LEU A 288 18.89 -3.03 21.49
N HIS A 289 19.04 -4.03 20.63
CA HIS A 289 18.23 -4.18 19.42
C HIS A 289 16.92 -4.89 19.74
N TYR A 290 15.82 -4.32 19.27
CA TYR A 290 14.47 -4.86 19.45
C TYR A 290 13.89 -5.24 18.10
N PHE A 291 13.28 -6.41 18.04
CA PHE A 291 12.53 -6.85 16.87
C PHE A 291 11.28 -6.02 16.64
N SER A 292 11.05 -5.68 15.36
CA SER A 292 9.73 -5.34 14.84
C SER A 292 9.13 -6.54 14.09
N SER A 293 7.84 -6.48 13.80
CA SER A 293 7.13 -7.44 12.93
C SER A 293 7.36 -7.19 11.44
N THR A 294 8.11 -6.16 11.06
CA THR A 294 8.31 -5.75 9.66
C THR A 294 9.46 -6.54 9.02
N PRO A 295 9.18 -7.51 8.14
CA PRO A 295 10.23 -8.29 7.47
C PRO A 295 10.92 -7.45 6.40
N TYR A 296 12.19 -7.78 6.14
CA TYR A 296 12.93 -7.28 4.98
C TYR A 296 13.54 -8.46 4.22
N GLU A 297 13.07 -8.67 3.00
CA GLU A 297 13.49 -9.77 2.14
C GLU A 297 13.44 -11.14 2.86
N LYS A 298 14.37 -12.04 2.53
CA LYS A 298 14.36 -13.44 2.96
C LYS A 298 14.75 -13.60 4.42
N THR A 299 15.87 -13.01 4.81
CA THR A 299 16.60 -13.35 6.04
C THR A 299 16.52 -12.29 7.12
N TYR A 300 16.12 -11.06 6.77
CA TYR A 300 16.25 -9.92 7.65
C TYR A 300 14.91 -9.40 8.16
N VAL A 301 14.97 -8.65 9.25
CA VAL A 301 13.84 -7.93 9.84
C VAL A 301 14.30 -6.55 10.28
N TRP A 302 13.38 -5.59 10.23
CA TRP A 302 13.63 -4.26 10.75
C TRP A 302 13.72 -4.30 12.28
N VAL A 303 14.72 -3.60 12.81
CA VAL A 303 14.98 -3.48 14.25
C VAL A 303 15.26 -2.04 14.62
N THR A 304 14.95 -1.69 15.86
CA THR A 304 15.34 -0.43 16.50
C THR A 304 16.38 -0.70 17.57
N ASN A 305 17.45 0.08 17.57
CA ASN A 305 18.49 0.09 18.60
C ASN A 305 18.24 1.25 19.58
N PHE A 306 17.92 0.91 20.82
CA PHE A 306 17.61 1.90 21.87
C PHE A 306 18.84 2.46 22.61
N CYS A 307 20.06 2.04 22.25
CA CYS A 307 21.29 2.67 22.74
C CYS A 307 21.77 3.81 21.85
N PHE A 308 21.53 3.70 20.54
CA PHE A 308 22.03 4.66 19.55
C PHE A 308 20.94 5.40 18.79
N GLY A 309 19.66 5.03 18.96
CA GLY A 309 18.56 5.65 18.23
C GLY A 309 18.39 5.17 16.79
N TYR A 310 19.23 4.24 16.32
CA TYR A 310 19.21 3.73 14.94
C TYR A 310 18.07 2.74 14.69
N ASP A 311 17.55 2.76 13.48
CA ASP A 311 16.67 1.72 12.94
C ASP A 311 17.17 1.25 11.56
N GLY A 312 17.06 -0.05 11.31
CA GLY A 312 17.54 -0.66 10.07
C GLY A 312 17.19 -2.13 9.95
N TYR A 313 17.46 -2.71 8.78
CA TYR A 313 17.09 -4.09 8.42
C TYR A 313 18.27 -5.09 8.53
N TYR A 314 19.14 -4.93 9.52
CA TYR A 314 20.38 -5.72 9.61
C TYR A 314 20.29 -6.94 10.54
N ALA A 315 19.14 -7.17 11.19
CA ALA A 315 18.98 -8.32 12.08
C ALA A 315 18.49 -9.56 11.33
N SER A 316 19.22 -10.67 11.47
CA SER A 316 18.74 -11.98 11.01
C SER A 316 17.51 -12.41 11.81
N LYS A 317 16.54 -13.06 11.15
CA LYS A 317 15.38 -13.70 11.81
C LYS A 317 15.80 -14.75 12.86
N SER A 318 17.00 -15.31 12.76
CA SER A 318 17.56 -16.27 13.73
C SER A 318 18.33 -15.62 14.89
N ALA A 319 18.57 -14.31 14.85
CA ALA A 319 19.27 -13.61 15.92
C ALA A 319 18.45 -13.64 17.21
N LYS A 320 19.12 -13.73 18.37
CA LYS A 320 18.44 -13.68 19.68
C LYS A 320 18.41 -12.24 20.18
N LEU A 321 17.33 -11.53 19.88
CA LEU A 321 17.16 -10.10 20.19
C LEU A 321 16.02 -9.87 21.20
N LEU A 322 15.98 -8.65 21.74
CA LEU A 322 14.89 -8.20 22.60
C LEU A 322 13.64 -7.94 21.74
N PHE A 323 12.50 -7.87 22.40
CA PHE A 323 11.25 -7.47 21.77
C PHE A 323 10.27 -7.01 22.86
N ARG A 324 9.25 -6.26 22.44
CA ARG A 324 8.19 -5.78 23.33
C ARG A 324 6.86 -5.97 22.63
N ALA A 325 5.87 -6.53 23.32
CA ALA A 325 4.54 -6.70 22.75
C ALA A 325 3.77 -5.37 22.74
N VAL A 326 2.96 -5.18 21.72
CA VAL A 326 2.03 -4.06 21.56
C VAL A 326 0.65 -4.58 21.19
N ARG A 327 -0.38 -3.80 21.51
CA ARG A 327 -1.74 -3.95 21.00
C ARG A 327 -2.33 -2.56 20.72
N ASN A 328 -3.46 -2.53 20.03
CA ASN A 328 -4.23 -1.29 19.89
C ASN A 328 -5.22 -1.16 21.07
N VAL A 329 -5.36 0.04 21.64
CA VAL A 329 -6.35 0.31 22.70
C VAL A 329 -7.77 0.12 22.15
N VAL A 330 -8.03 0.65 20.96
CA VAL A 330 -9.23 0.37 20.18
C VAL A 330 -8.82 -0.57 19.07
N SER A 331 -9.35 -1.80 19.05
CA SER A 331 -9.09 -2.73 17.96
C SER A 331 -9.47 -2.06 16.64
N PRO A 332 -8.51 -1.81 15.72
CA PRO A 332 -8.81 -1.20 14.44
C PRO A 332 -9.79 -2.13 13.72
N LYS A 333 -10.83 -1.57 13.10
CA LYS A 333 -11.59 -2.33 12.11
C LYS A 333 -10.57 -2.72 11.05
N VAL A 334 -10.20 -4.00 10.99
CA VAL A 334 -9.34 -4.53 9.94
C VAL A 334 -10.09 -4.25 8.64
N GLN A 335 -9.74 -3.16 7.95
CA GLN A 335 -10.12 -2.99 6.57
C GLN A 335 -9.26 -3.98 5.80
N LYS A 336 -9.73 -5.23 5.75
CA LYS A 336 -9.40 -6.07 4.61
C LYS A 336 -9.80 -5.22 3.40
N ARG A 337 -8.84 -4.80 2.57
CA ARG A 337 -9.17 -4.40 1.19
C ARG A 337 -9.61 -5.67 0.48
N VAL A 338 -10.81 -6.14 0.80
CA VAL A 338 -11.48 -7.18 0.05
C VAL A 338 -11.87 -6.49 -1.24
N PHE A 339 -11.38 -7.02 -2.36
CA PHE A 339 -11.88 -6.60 -3.66
C PHE A 339 -13.40 -6.78 -3.66
N ILE A 340 -14.11 -5.89 -4.31
CA ILE A 340 -15.56 -6.07 -4.47
C ILE A 340 -15.73 -6.94 -5.70
N PHE A 341 -16.36 -8.11 -5.56
CA PHE A 341 -16.64 -8.95 -6.72
C PHE A 341 -17.61 -8.17 -7.63
N PRO A 342 -17.25 -7.91 -8.90
CA PRO A 342 -18.07 -7.10 -9.78
C PRO A 342 -19.37 -7.83 -10.12
N HIS A 343 -20.48 -7.09 -10.10
CA HIS A 343 -21.79 -7.56 -10.54
C HIS A 343 -21.70 -7.99 -12.01
N THR A 344 -22.46 -9.01 -12.39
CA THR A 344 -22.53 -9.53 -13.76
C THR A 344 -23.09 -8.54 -14.80
N GLY A 345 -23.48 -7.33 -14.40
CA GLY A 345 -24.26 -6.39 -15.24
C GLY A 345 -25.74 -6.75 -15.45
N GLN A 346 -26.18 -7.98 -15.13
CA GLN A 346 -27.55 -8.45 -15.39
C GLN A 346 -28.58 -7.87 -14.41
N LYS A 347 -29.46 -6.98 -14.85
CA LYS A 347 -30.45 -6.32 -13.98
C LYS A 347 -31.87 -6.90 -14.09
N LYS A 348 -32.10 -7.86 -14.98
CA LYS A 348 -33.43 -8.44 -15.25
C LYS A 348 -33.62 -9.77 -14.52
N CYS A 349 -34.87 -10.12 -14.24
CA CYS A 349 -35.27 -11.44 -13.79
C CYS A 349 -36.17 -12.08 -14.87
N TYR A 350 -36.15 -13.40 -14.96
CA TYR A 350 -36.90 -14.18 -15.94
C TYR A 350 -37.73 -15.29 -15.27
N ASP A 351 -38.82 -15.68 -15.92
CA ASP A 351 -39.60 -16.88 -15.59
C ASP A 351 -39.10 -18.13 -16.33
N TYR A 352 -39.80 -19.27 -16.24
CA TYR A 352 -39.39 -20.53 -16.91
C TYR A 352 -39.43 -20.45 -18.44
N ASP A 353 -40.26 -19.57 -19.00
CA ASP A 353 -40.42 -19.42 -20.44
C ASP A 353 -39.44 -18.37 -21.00
N GLY A 354 -38.62 -17.76 -20.13
CA GLY A 354 -37.65 -16.73 -20.50
C GLY A 354 -38.26 -15.35 -20.67
N ASN A 355 -39.49 -15.11 -20.18
CA ASN A 355 -40.08 -13.77 -20.20
C ASN A 355 -39.48 -12.91 -19.10
N ILE A 356 -39.28 -11.62 -19.37
CA ILE A 356 -38.83 -10.65 -18.36
C ILE A 356 -39.94 -10.43 -17.35
N ILE A 357 -39.64 -10.63 -16.06
CA ILE A 357 -40.55 -10.41 -14.95
C ILE A 357 -40.09 -9.23 -14.07
N LYS A 358 -41.02 -8.68 -13.29
CA LYS A 358 -40.68 -7.75 -12.21
C LYS A 358 -39.78 -8.47 -11.20
N VAL A 359 -38.80 -7.74 -10.65
CA VAL A 359 -37.89 -8.27 -9.63
C VAL A 359 -38.70 -8.87 -8.46
N PRO A 360 -38.58 -10.19 -8.21
CA PRO A 360 -39.31 -10.84 -7.13
C PRO A 360 -38.86 -10.33 -5.76
N SER A 361 -39.75 -10.40 -4.78
CA SER A 361 -39.45 -10.12 -3.37
C SER A 361 -38.86 -11.35 -2.68
N LYS A 362 -38.12 -11.15 -1.58
CA LYS A 362 -37.54 -12.25 -0.81
C LYS A 362 -38.62 -13.25 -0.37
N GLY A 363 -38.46 -14.51 -0.76
CA GLY A 363 -39.41 -15.60 -0.48
C GLY A 363 -40.39 -15.89 -1.62
N GLU A 364 -40.46 -15.03 -2.64
CA GLU A 364 -41.23 -15.31 -3.85
C GLU A 364 -40.46 -16.24 -4.79
N ARG A 365 -41.22 -16.94 -5.65
CA ARG A 365 -40.63 -17.74 -6.73
C ARG A 365 -39.76 -16.85 -7.60
N PHE A 366 -38.62 -17.37 -8.06
CA PHE A 366 -37.63 -16.67 -8.89
C PHE A 366 -36.78 -15.58 -8.20
N TYR A 367 -36.98 -15.34 -6.90
CA TYR A 367 -36.07 -14.50 -6.11
C TYR A 367 -34.67 -15.13 -6.03
N GLY A 368 -33.63 -14.29 -6.16
CA GLY A 368 -32.23 -14.72 -6.11
C GLY A 368 -31.52 -14.77 -7.46
N GLN A 369 -32.20 -14.39 -8.54
CA GLN A 369 -31.54 -14.03 -9.80
C GLN A 369 -30.72 -12.74 -9.64
N ASP A 370 -29.75 -12.49 -10.53
CA ASP A 370 -28.92 -11.28 -10.51
C ASP A 370 -29.74 -9.98 -10.46
N GLY A 371 -30.87 -9.92 -11.18
CA GLY A 371 -31.79 -8.77 -11.12
C GLY A 371 -32.42 -8.51 -9.73
N SER A 372 -32.39 -9.50 -8.83
CA SER A 372 -32.85 -9.38 -7.44
C SER A 372 -31.77 -8.90 -6.46
N VAL A 373 -30.50 -8.89 -6.86
CA VAL A 373 -29.36 -8.63 -5.96
C VAL A 373 -28.29 -7.80 -6.67
N VAL A 374 -28.33 -6.48 -6.52
CA VAL A 374 -27.30 -5.59 -7.09
C VAL A 374 -26.19 -5.34 -6.06
N ILE A 375 -25.15 -6.17 -6.09
CA ILE A 375 -23.92 -5.99 -5.29
C ILE A 375 -22.75 -5.79 -6.24
N GLY A 376 -21.91 -4.78 -5.97
CA GLY A 376 -20.63 -4.61 -6.67
C GLY A 376 -20.75 -4.14 -8.11
N THR A 377 -21.67 -3.21 -8.42
CA THR A 377 -21.83 -2.63 -9.77
C THR A 377 -20.48 -2.31 -10.43
N PRO A 378 -20.24 -2.69 -11.71
CA PRO A 378 -19.00 -2.38 -12.40
C PRO A 378 -18.69 -0.88 -12.31
N SER A 379 -17.44 -0.55 -12.00
CA SER A 379 -16.99 0.81 -11.82
C SER A 379 -15.60 0.96 -12.41
N PHE A 380 -15.49 1.85 -13.40
CA PHE A 380 -14.28 2.01 -14.20
C PHE A 380 -13.89 3.48 -14.30
N THR A 381 -12.59 3.71 -14.45
CA THR A 381 -12.01 5.04 -14.64
C THR A 381 -11.05 4.98 -15.83
N LYS A 382 -11.30 5.75 -16.90
CA LYS A 382 -10.38 5.85 -18.05
C LYS A 382 -9.10 6.57 -17.66
N LEU A 383 -7.96 6.10 -18.12
CA LEU A 383 -6.64 6.69 -17.86
C LEU A 383 -5.86 6.95 -19.15
N ARG A 384 -5.10 8.05 -19.18
CA ARG A 384 -4.03 8.34 -20.14
C ARG A 384 -2.66 7.93 -19.59
N GLU A 385 -1.62 8.09 -20.41
CA GLU A 385 -0.22 7.84 -20.03
C GLU A 385 0.18 8.55 -18.73
N GLY A 386 0.94 7.87 -17.86
CA GLY A 386 1.24 8.29 -16.48
C GLY A 386 0.19 7.88 -15.45
N GLY A 387 -0.90 7.23 -15.87
CA GLY A 387 -1.99 6.80 -14.99
C GLY A 387 -2.98 7.90 -14.63
N TYR A 388 -3.04 8.98 -15.41
CA TYR A 388 -3.93 10.10 -15.15
C TYR A 388 -5.34 9.79 -15.65
N SER A 389 -6.38 9.91 -14.83
CA SER A 389 -7.75 9.76 -15.30
C SER A 389 -8.17 10.87 -16.22
N VAL A 390 -9.13 10.54 -17.05
CA VAL A 390 -9.79 11.47 -17.94
C VAL A 390 -11.29 11.29 -17.81
N SER A 391 -12.06 12.20 -18.41
CA SER A 391 -13.50 12.08 -18.36
C SER A 391 -13.98 10.81 -19.05
N ASP A 392 -15.20 10.40 -18.71
CA ASP A 392 -15.85 9.24 -19.29
C ASP A 392 -16.07 9.35 -20.80
N GLU A 393 -16.13 10.57 -21.32
CA GLU A 393 -16.32 10.91 -22.73
C GLU A 393 -15.01 10.85 -23.52
N ALA A 394 -13.86 10.91 -22.84
CA ALA A 394 -12.55 10.89 -23.50
C ALA A 394 -12.31 9.58 -24.26
N GLY A 395 -11.74 9.69 -25.45
CA GLY A 395 -11.42 8.60 -26.34
C GLY A 395 -9.92 8.47 -26.60
N TRP A 396 -9.58 7.65 -27.60
CA TRP A 396 -8.18 7.38 -27.97
C TRP A 396 -7.40 8.65 -28.35
N SER A 397 -8.04 9.57 -29.07
CA SER A 397 -7.50 10.88 -29.47
C SER A 397 -7.18 11.79 -28.30
N ASP A 398 -7.86 11.61 -27.17
CA ASP A 398 -7.65 12.38 -25.93
C ASP A 398 -6.53 11.78 -25.05
N GLY A 399 -5.81 10.79 -25.59
CA GLY A 399 -4.67 10.16 -24.92
C GLY A 399 -5.06 8.98 -24.02
N VAL A 400 -6.30 8.50 -24.07
CA VAL A 400 -6.73 7.31 -23.32
C VAL A 400 -5.90 6.09 -23.74
N ARG A 401 -5.30 5.40 -22.77
CA ARG A 401 -4.46 4.20 -22.96
C ARG A 401 -4.81 3.06 -22.01
N MET A 402 -5.46 3.33 -20.88
CA MET A 402 -5.73 2.32 -19.85
C MET A 402 -7.08 2.55 -19.16
N VAL A 403 -7.55 1.57 -18.40
CA VAL A 403 -8.74 1.65 -17.53
C VAL A 403 -8.38 1.12 -16.15
N LEU A 404 -8.68 1.88 -15.09
CA LEU A 404 -8.71 1.36 -13.73
C LEU A 404 -10.09 0.74 -13.46
N ASP A 405 -10.09 -0.51 -13.01
CA ASP A 405 -11.23 -1.15 -12.36
C ASP A 405 -11.24 -0.76 -10.88
N ASN A 406 -12.21 0.07 -10.48
CA ASN A 406 -12.29 0.61 -9.12
C ASN A 406 -12.71 -0.46 -8.09
N ASN A 407 -13.27 -1.60 -8.52
CA ASN A 407 -13.71 -2.68 -7.64
C ASN A 407 -12.56 -3.62 -7.27
N THR A 408 -11.69 -3.91 -8.24
CA THR A 408 -10.56 -4.84 -8.07
C THR A 408 -9.23 -4.14 -7.86
N GLY A 409 -9.10 -2.87 -8.23
CA GLY A 409 -7.85 -2.12 -8.25
C GLY A 409 -6.92 -2.50 -9.41
N LEU A 410 -7.39 -3.30 -10.36
CA LEU A 410 -6.63 -3.69 -11.55
C LEU A 410 -6.64 -2.56 -12.58
N ILE A 411 -5.52 -2.36 -13.26
CA ILE A 411 -5.41 -1.44 -14.39
C ILE A 411 -5.21 -2.24 -15.67
N TRP A 412 -6.05 -1.97 -16.64
CA TRP A 412 -6.17 -2.69 -17.89
C TRP A 412 -5.66 -1.85 -19.06
N GLU A 413 -4.95 -2.49 -19.98
CA GLU A 413 -4.56 -1.92 -21.26
C GLU A 413 -5.81 -1.62 -22.11
N ILE A 414 -5.86 -0.48 -22.84
CA ILE A 414 -6.82 -0.22 -23.92
C ILE A 414 -6.15 -0.47 -25.28
N LYS A 415 -6.88 -1.10 -26.20
CA LYS A 415 -6.37 -1.41 -27.55
C LYS A 415 -6.47 -0.19 -28.45
N SER A 416 -5.48 -0.01 -29.32
CA SER A 416 -5.49 1.10 -30.28
C SER A 416 -6.46 0.87 -31.44
N PRO A 417 -7.19 1.91 -31.89
CA PRO A 417 -7.94 1.89 -33.14
C PRO A 417 -7.07 2.04 -34.40
N ASN A 418 -5.79 2.41 -34.26
CA ASN A 418 -4.89 2.74 -35.38
C ASN A 418 -4.04 1.53 -35.78
N ALA A 419 -4.08 1.14 -37.06
CA ALA A 419 -3.37 -0.03 -37.57
C ALA A 419 -1.83 0.01 -37.44
N GLY A 420 -1.25 1.20 -37.33
CA GLY A 420 0.20 1.37 -37.16
C GLY A 420 0.70 1.22 -35.72
N ASP A 421 -0.21 1.19 -34.73
CA ASP A 421 0.19 1.10 -33.33
C ASP A 421 0.52 -0.35 -32.96
N PHE A 422 1.57 -0.56 -32.17
CA PHE A 422 1.98 -1.90 -31.76
C PHE A 422 0.88 -2.63 -30.95
N ASN A 423 0.02 -1.89 -30.24
CA ASN A 423 -1.13 -2.40 -29.51
C ASN A 423 -2.45 -2.29 -30.30
N PHE A 424 -2.39 -2.27 -31.63
CA PHE A 424 -3.58 -2.23 -32.49
C PHE A 424 -4.58 -3.33 -32.14
N ARG A 425 -5.87 -2.96 -32.09
CA ARG A 425 -7.00 -3.83 -31.77
C ARG A 425 -7.12 -5.07 -32.67
N GLY A 426 -6.56 -5.03 -33.88
CA GLY A 426 -6.57 -6.14 -34.83
C GLY A 426 -5.44 -7.15 -34.63
N ASN A 427 -4.43 -6.83 -33.80
CA ASN A 427 -3.28 -7.70 -33.59
C ASN A 427 -3.68 -8.96 -32.81
N ARG A 428 -3.22 -10.11 -33.31
CA ARG A 428 -3.45 -11.43 -32.71
C ARG A 428 -2.12 -12.13 -32.55
N TYR A 429 -2.00 -12.89 -31.47
CA TYR A 429 -0.78 -13.53 -31.02
C TYR A 429 -1.08 -14.97 -30.65
N ASN A 430 -0.19 -15.90 -30.99
CA ASN A 430 -0.16 -17.17 -30.26
C ASN A 430 0.23 -16.89 -28.80
N TRP A 431 0.08 -17.86 -27.91
CA TRP A 431 0.25 -17.62 -26.47
C TRP A 431 1.67 -17.20 -26.08
N GLU A 432 2.69 -17.70 -26.78
CA GLU A 432 4.08 -17.33 -26.50
C GLU A 432 4.40 -15.90 -26.97
N ASP A 433 3.90 -15.52 -28.15
CA ASP A 433 4.05 -14.15 -28.64
C ASP A 433 3.22 -13.15 -27.82
N ALA A 434 2.13 -13.59 -27.17
CA ALA A 434 1.38 -12.77 -26.22
C ALA A 434 2.21 -12.41 -24.97
N LYS A 435 3.08 -13.30 -24.50
CA LYS A 435 4.03 -13.00 -23.41
C LYS A 435 5.09 -12.00 -23.86
N ARG A 436 5.66 -12.21 -25.04
CA ARG A 436 6.63 -11.27 -25.63
C ARG A 436 6.03 -9.88 -25.85
N TYR A 437 4.75 -9.82 -26.22
CA TYR A 437 4.00 -8.57 -26.32
C TYR A 437 3.96 -7.83 -24.98
N VAL A 438 3.66 -8.54 -23.89
CA VAL A 438 3.66 -7.98 -22.53
C VAL A 438 5.07 -7.53 -22.11
N ASP A 439 6.11 -8.32 -22.41
CA ASP A 439 7.50 -7.92 -22.15
C ASP A 439 7.86 -6.63 -22.90
N TYR A 440 7.36 -6.48 -24.12
CA TYR A 440 7.54 -5.27 -24.90
C TYR A 440 6.82 -4.06 -24.30
N LEU A 441 5.58 -4.22 -23.81
CA LEU A 441 4.87 -3.16 -23.07
C LEU A 441 5.72 -2.66 -21.88
N ASN A 442 6.33 -3.59 -21.15
CA ASN A 442 7.17 -3.26 -20.01
C ASN A 442 8.45 -2.52 -20.41
N LYS A 443 9.08 -2.95 -21.50
CA LYS A 443 10.29 -2.33 -22.04
C LYS A 443 10.06 -0.88 -22.48
N ILE A 444 8.90 -0.57 -23.06
CA ILE A 444 8.56 0.78 -23.51
C ILE A 444 7.86 1.62 -22.45
N GLU A 445 7.70 1.08 -21.24
CA GLU A 445 6.95 1.70 -20.15
C GLU A 445 5.54 2.13 -20.57
N TYR A 446 4.79 1.24 -21.25
CA TYR A 446 3.49 1.57 -21.82
C TYR A 446 2.55 2.21 -20.79
N GLY A 447 2.06 3.41 -21.08
CA GLY A 447 1.20 4.15 -20.16
C GLY A 447 1.94 4.71 -18.93
N GLY A 448 3.28 4.77 -18.95
CA GLY A 448 4.15 5.19 -17.84
C GLY A 448 4.58 4.06 -16.89
N PHE A 449 4.49 2.80 -17.35
CA PHE A 449 4.40 1.63 -16.48
C PHE A 449 5.12 0.40 -17.04
N SER A 450 5.85 -0.34 -16.18
CA SER A 450 6.75 -1.44 -16.58
C SER A 450 6.53 -2.78 -15.85
N ASP A 451 5.36 -2.99 -15.24
CA ASP A 451 4.97 -4.20 -14.49
C ASP A 451 3.70 -4.89 -15.07
N TRP A 452 3.42 -4.67 -16.35
CA TRP A 452 2.35 -5.33 -17.08
C TRP A 452 2.54 -6.85 -17.10
N ARG A 453 1.42 -7.57 -17.04
CA ARG A 453 1.37 -9.02 -17.11
C ARG A 453 0.18 -9.50 -17.93
N LEU A 454 0.23 -10.77 -18.35
CA LEU A 454 -0.98 -11.46 -18.78
C LEU A 454 -1.92 -11.62 -17.57
N PRO A 455 -3.23 -11.35 -17.73
CA PRO A 455 -4.21 -11.58 -16.68
C PRO A 455 -4.43 -13.09 -16.45
N ASN A 456 -4.84 -13.48 -15.25
CA ASN A 456 -5.50 -14.77 -15.07
C ASN A 456 -6.94 -14.73 -15.63
N ARG A 457 -7.55 -15.90 -15.76
CA ARG A 457 -8.88 -16.07 -16.32
C ARG A 457 -9.95 -15.32 -15.52
N GLU A 458 -9.80 -15.27 -14.19
CA GLU A 458 -10.77 -14.63 -13.31
C GLU A 458 -10.67 -13.10 -13.34
N GLU A 459 -9.47 -12.56 -13.50
CA GLU A 459 -9.24 -11.15 -13.79
C GLU A 459 -9.92 -10.76 -15.10
N LEU A 460 -9.73 -11.52 -16.18
CA LEU A 460 -10.44 -11.23 -17.45
C LEU A 460 -11.95 -11.36 -17.30
N ARG A 461 -12.42 -12.29 -16.47
CA ARG A 461 -13.85 -12.49 -16.21
C ARG A 461 -14.44 -11.35 -15.40
N SER A 462 -13.65 -10.68 -14.55
CA SER A 462 -14.13 -9.59 -13.71
C SER A 462 -14.58 -8.35 -14.49
N ILE A 463 -14.15 -8.22 -15.74
CA ILE A 463 -14.55 -7.11 -16.63
C ILE A 463 -15.65 -7.51 -17.63
N ALA A 464 -16.19 -8.74 -17.56
CA ALA A 464 -17.25 -9.18 -18.45
C ALA A 464 -18.63 -8.64 -18.05
N ASP A 465 -19.44 -8.23 -19.02
CA ASP A 465 -20.84 -7.81 -18.85
C ASP A 465 -21.80 -8.84 -19.48
N TYR A 466 -22.60 -9.48 -18.62
CA TYR A 466 -23.57 -10.52 -18.97
C TYR A 466 -25.01 -9.98 -19.14
N SER A 467 -25.18 -8.67 -19.30
CA SER A 467 -26.48 -8.04 -19.57
C SER A 467 -27.02 -8.30 -21.00
N GLY A 468 -26.24 -8.98 -21.84
CA GLY A 468 -26.59 -9.32 -23.23
C GLY A 468 -25.99 -8.37 -24.28
N VAL A 469 -25.01 -7.56 -23.90
CA VAL A 469 -24.24 -6.71 -24.83
C VAL A 469 -23.18 -7.51 -25.59
N VAL A 470 -22.89 -7.11 -26.83
CA VAL A 470 -21.84 -7.71 -27.66
C VAL A 470 -20.89 -6.61 -28.16
N PRO A 471 -19.59 -6.64 -27.84
CA PRO A 471 -18.94 -7.61 -26.94
C PRO A 471 -19.47 -7.51 -25.48
N ALA A 472 -19.38 -8.61 -24.75
CA ALA A 472 -19.78 -8.81 -23.36
C ALA A 472 -18.82 -8.10 -22.39
N ILE A 473 -18.72 -6.78 -22.52
CA ILE A 473 -17.90 -5.87 -21.73
C ILE A 473 -18.47 -4.45 -21.87
N ASP A 474 -18.20 -3.58 -20.90
CA ASP A 474 -18.57 -2.17 -21.01
C ASP A 474 -17.69 -1.46 -22.06
N THR A 475 -18.21 -1.33 -23.29
CA THR A 475 -17.50 -0.73 -24.43
C THR A 475 -17.29 0.78 -24.28
N LYS A 476 -17.97 1.43 -23.34
CA LYS A 476 -17.67 2.83 -22.98
C LYS A 476 -16.26 2.94 -22.41
N TYR A 477 -15.86 1.99 -21.55
CA TYR A 477 -14.55 1.98 -20.90
C TYR A 477 -13.53 1.12 -21.63
N PHE A 478 -13.95 0.04 -22.26
CA PHE A 478 -13.10 -0.85 -23.04
C PHE A 478 -13.43 -0.76 -24.53
N PRO A 479 -13.17 0.40 -25.17
CA PRO A 479 -13.43 0.56 -26.59
C PRO A 479 -12.55 -0.39 -27.41
N ASP A 480 -12.95 -0.62 -28.65
CA ASP A 480 -12.22 -1.45 -29.62
C ASP A 480 -12.01 -2.91 -29.21
N THR A 481 -12.69 -3.37 -28.14
CA THR A 481 -12.75 -4.79 -27.79
C THR A 481 -13.39 -5.58 -28.91
N GLN A 482 -12.69 -6.60 -29.41
CA GLN A 482 -13.23 -7.50 -30.41
C GLN A 482 -14.11 -8.55 -29.71
N PRO A 483 -15.28 -8.93 -30.26
CA PRO A 483 -16.13 -9.98 -29.71
C PRO A 483 -15.50 -11.36 -29.98
N HIS A 484 -14.37 -11.64 -29.34
CA HIS A 484 -13.52 -12.81 -29.62
C HIS A 484 -12.78 -13.29 -28.37
N PHE A 485 -11.93 -14.30 -28.54
CA PHE A 485 -11.09 -14.89 -27.51
C PHE A 485 -9.91 -14.00 -27.11
N TYR A 486 -9.69 -13.84 -25.80
CA TYR A 486 -8.55 -13.15 -25.21
C TYR A 486 -7.79 -14.06 -24.26
N TRP A 487 -6.46 -14.15 -24.44
CA TRP A 487 -5.58 -15.01 -23.65
C TRP A 487 -5.52 -14.64 -22.18
N SER A 488 -5.58 -15.65 -21.31
CA SER A 488 -5.10 -15.57 -19.93
C SER A 488 -3.71 -16.20 -19.78
N LYS A 489 -3.13 -16.11 -18.57
CA LYS A 489 -1.90 -16.85 -18.19
C LYS A 489 -2.17 -18.31 -17.80
N ASP A 490 -3.43 -18.72 -17.64
CA ASP A 490 -3.76 -20.01 -17.04
C ASP A 490 -3.78 -21.12 -18.10
N THR A 491 -3.03 -22.19 -17.86
CA THR A 491 -3.00 -23.37 -18.73
C THR A 491 -4.09 -24.37 -18.35
N TYR A 492 -4.51 -25.20 -19.29
CA TYR A 492 -5.38 -26.33 -18.99
C TYR A 492 -4.56 -27.43 -18.29
N ALA A 493 -4.96 -27.81 -17.07
CA ALA A 493 -4.16 -28.65 -16.20
C ALA A 493 -3.83 -30.05 -16.77
N LYS A 494 -4.71 -30.62 -17.60
CA LYS A 494 -4.48 -31.94 -18.20
C LYS A 494 -3.61 -31.89 -19.46
N ASP A 495 -3.56 -30.76 -20.13
CA ASP A 495 -2.82 -30.58 -21.38
C ASP A 495 -2.46 -29.10 -21.57
N THR A 496 -1.19 -28.79 -21.35
CA THR A 496 -0.66 -27.41 -21.41
C THR A 496 -0.52 -26.89 -22.85
N SER A 497 -0.82 -27.71 -23.86
CA SER A 497 -1.03 -27.21 -25.23
C SER A 497 -2.31 -26.39 -25.35
N PHE A 498 -3.26 -26.54 -24.42
CA PHE A 498 -4.45 -25.70 -24.31
C PHE A 498 -4.31 -24.65 -23.20
N VAL A 499 -4.71 -23.43 -23.50
CA VAL A 499 -4.62 -22.29 -22.58
C VAL A 499 -5.98 -21.62 -22.46
N TRP A 500 -6.36 -21.24 -21.23
CA TRP A 500 -7.62 -20.59 -20.93
C TRP A 500 -7.64 -19.12 -21.36
N GLY A 501 -8.84 -18.62 -21.58
CA GLY A 501 -9.12 -17.22 -21.81
C GLY A 501 -10.61 -16.94 -21.74
N ILE A 502 -10.99 -15.69 -22.03
CA ILE A 502 -12.38 -15.25 -22.05
C ILE A 502 -12.79 -14.92 -23.49
N TYR A 503 -13.94 -15.43 -23.91
CA TYR A 503 -14.54 -15.13 -25.21
C TYR A 503 -15.55 -14.00 -25.07
N PHE A 504 -15.13 -12.76 -25.38
CA PHE A 504 -15.95 -11.56 -25.18
C PHE A 504 -17.14 -11.42 -26.15
N ALA A 505 -17.45 -12.38 -27.02
CA ALA A 505 -18.75 -12.35 -27.70
C ALA A 505 -19.92 -12.59 -26.72
N TYR A 506 -19.68 -13.32 -25.63
CA TYR A 506 -20.70 -13.65 -24.62
C TYR A 506 -20.12 -13.92 -23.21
N GLY A 507 -18.84 -13.61 -22.98
CA GLY A 507 -18.21 -13.58 -21.65
C GLY A 507 -17.83 -14.94 -21.05
N CYS A 508 -17.82 -16.01 -21.84
CA CYS A 508 -17.52 -17.35 -21.31
C CYS A 508 -16.01 -17.62 -21.20
N ALA A 509 -15.64 -18.45 -20.23
CA ALA A 509 -14.31 -19.05 -20.15
C ALA A 509 -14.21 -20.27 -21.07
N ILE A 510 -13.17 -20.34 -21.88
CA ILE A 510 -12.88 -21.46 -22.78
C ILE A 510 -11.35 -21.61 -22.93
N CYS A 511 -10.87 -22.75 -23.40
CA CYS A 511 -9.46 -22.95 -23.71
C CYS A 511 -9.24 -23.35 -25.17
N TYR A 512 -8.14 -22.88 -25.76
CA TYR A 512 -7.74 -23.19 -27.14
C TYR A 512 -6.25 -23.53 -27.23
N LEU A 513 -5.83 -24.11 -28.36
CA LEU A 513 -4.44 -24.43 -28.65
C LEU A 513 -3.55 -23.19 -28.58
N ASN A 514 -2.45 -23.29 -27.84
CA ASN A 514 -1.51 -22.21 -27.56
C ASN A 514 -0.79 -21.66 -28.80
N THR A 515 -0.85 -22.37 -29.93
CA THR A 515 -0.31 -21.96 -31.24
C THR A 515 -1.26 -21.11 -32.06
N THR A 516 -2.54 -21.03 -31.69
CA THR A 516 -3.57 -20.32 -32.48
C THR A 516 -3.51 -18.82 -32.17
N PRO A 517 -3.53 -17.92 -33.18
CA PRO A 517 -3.44 -16.49 -32.94
C PRO A 517 -4.77 -15.91 -32.43
N TYR A 518 -4.76 -15.35 -31.22
CA TYR A 518 -5.89 -14.68 -30.59
C TYR A 518 -5.50 -13.34 -29.92
N TYR A 519 -6.48 -12.63 -29.36
CA TYR A 519 -6.26 -11.31 -28.79
C TYR A 519 -5.62 -11.36 -27.40
N VAL A 520 -5.02 -10.25 -27.00
CA VAL A 520 -4.41 -10.06 -25.68
C VAL A 520 -4.78 -8.68 -25.15
N ARG A 521 -5.03 -8.61 -23.85
CA ARG A 521 -5.18 -7.37 -23.09
C ARG A 521 -4.35 -7.52 -21.82
N ALA A 522 -3.31 -6.70 -21.67
CA ALA A 522 -2.47 -6.74 -20.49
C ALA A 522 -3.17 -6.11 -19.27
N VAL A 523 -2.74 -6.54 -18.08
CA VAL A 523 -3.22 -6.02 -16.80
C VAL A 523 -2.04 -5.74 -15.87
N ARG A 524 -2.21 -4.84 -14.91
CA ARG A 524 -1.29 -4.61 -13.79
C ARG A 524 -2.04 -4.24 -12.50
N GLY A 525 -1.35 -4.19 -11.37
CA GLY A 525 -1.92 -3.76 -10.09
C GLY A 525 -2.88 -4.78 -9.45
N GLY A 526 -3.89 -4.27 -8.74
CA GLY A 526 -4.87 -5.03 -7.97
C GLY A 526 -4.79 -4.77 -6.46
N TYR A 527 -5.94 -4.70 -5.78
CA TYR A 527 -6.02 -4.65 -4.32
C TYR A 527 -5.62 -5.97 -3.65
N ASN A 528 -5.84 -7.09 -4.34
CA ASN A 528 -5.43 -8.42 -3.93
C ASN A 528 -4.63 -9.10 -5.05
N PRO A 529 -3.32 -9.33 -4.89
CA PRO A 529 -2.50 -9.98 -5.91
C PRO A 529 -2.83 -11.46 -6.12
N ALA A 530 -3.60 -12.08 -5.22
CA ALA A 530 -4.10 -13.45 -5.33
C ALA A 530 -5.49 -13.55 -5.98
N PHE A 531 -6.10 -12.44 -6.39
CA PHE A 531 -7.41 -12.46 -7.06
C PHE A 531 -7.35 -13.36 -8.30
N GLY A 532 -8.19 -14.40 -8.31
CA GLY A 532 -8.24 -15.38 -9.40
C GLY A 532 -7.24 -16.53 -9.33
N ASP A 533 -6.35 -16.55 -8.33
CA ASP A 533 -5.45 -17.70 -8.10
C ASP A 533 -6.19 -18.80 -7.34
N THR A 534 -6.91 -19.65 -8.09
CA THR A 534 -7.66 -20.78 -7.52
C THR A 534 -6.76 -21.90 -6.99
N SER A 535 -5.43 -21.82 -7.15
CA SER A 535 -4.51 -22.79 -6.55
C SER A 535 -4.29 -22.55 -5.05
N ARG A 536 -4.73 -21.39 -4.56
CA ARG A 536 -4.60 -20.92 -3.17
C ARG A 536 -5.98 -20.67 -2.58
N TYR A 537 -6.80 -21.71 -2.53
CA TYR A 537 -8.14 -21.63 -1.94
C TYR A 537 -8.10 -21.00 -0.53
N ALA A 538 -8.86 -19.93 -0.33
CA ALA A 538 -9.11 -19.32 0.98
C ALA A 538 -10.38 -19.88 1.63
N PHE A 539 -10.92 -20.98 1.10
CA PHE A 539 -12.18 -21.54 1.58
C PHE A 539 -12.04 -22.17 2.95
N LYS A 540 -12.80 -21.64 3.91
CA LYS A 540 -12.95 -22.21 5.25
C LYS A 540 -14.31 -22.86 5.39
N ASP A 541 -14.32 -24.15 5.71
CA ASP A 541 -15.51 -24.83 6.18
C ASP A 541 -15.89 -24.33 7.59
N ASN A 542 -17.09 -23.81 7.72
CA ASN A 542 -17.60 -23.26 8.98
C ASN A 542 -18.20 -24.35 9.89
N GLY A 543 -18.37 -25.59 9.40
CA GLY A 543 -18.91 -26.71 10.17
C GLY A 543 -20.42 -26.64 10.43
N ASP A 544 -21.11 -25.66 9.85
CA ASP A 544 -22.55 -25.42 9.94
C ASP A 544 -23.27 -25.61 8.60
N GLY A 545 -22.58 -26.19 7.61
CA GLY A 545 -23.05 -26.33 6.24
C GLY A 545 -22.75 -25.13 5.34
N THR A 546 -21.98 -24.14 5.81
CA THR A 546 -21.53 -22.99 5.01
C THR A 546 -20.00 -22.97 4.82
N ILE A 547 -19.56 -22.35 3.72
CA ILE A 547 -18.15 -22.11 3.40
C ILE A 547 -17.91 -20.60 3.35
N THR A 548 -16.82 -20.12 3.93
CA THR A 548 -16.35 -18.73 3.80
C THR A 548 -15.21 -18.68 2.76
N ASP A 549 -15.32 -17.79 1.79
CA ASP A 549 -14.22 -17.39 0.87
C ASP A 549 -13.42 -16.20 1.46
#